data_AF-A0A940SNT0-F1
#
_entry.id   AF-A0A940SNT0-F1
#
_cell.length_a   1.000
_cell.length_b   1.000
_cell.length_c   1.000
_cell.angle_alpha   90.00
_cell.angle_beta   90.00
_cell.angle_gamma   90.00
#
_symmetry.space_group_name_H-M   'P 1'
#
loop_
_entity.id
_entity.type
_entity.pdbx_description
1 polymer ?
#
loop_
_entity_poly.entity_id
_entity_poly.type
_entity_poly.pdbx_seq_one_letter_code
_entity_poly.pdbx_strand_id
1 'polypeptide(L)'
;MCQAARLLWRNLVNPEILVDDETVNISSEDAILSLAEAGRLTIRGMSEQLGVPVMLALFNQTVTVRATVAGATAEFAQADYKRFNPSMGQFMDSVEIAMHTAR
;
A
#
# COMPACT_ATOMS: atom_id res chain seq x y z
N MET A 1 -7.97 -3.78 -8.72
CA MET A 1 -7.51 -3.22 -7.42
C MET A 1 -7.51 -4.25 -6.29
N CYS A 2 -8.57 -5.03 -6.09
CA CYS A 2 -8.66 -5.93 -4.93
C CYS A 2 -7.55 -6.99 -4.86
N GLN A 3 -7.09 -7.53 -5.99
CA GLN A 3 -5.91 -8.42 -6.04
C GLN A 3 -4.61 -7.73 -5.59
N ALA A 4 -4.39 -6.47 -6.00
CA ALA A 4 -3.24 -5.68 -5.56
C ALA A 4 -3.32 -5.42 -4.06
N ALA A 5 -4.48 -4.98 -3.57
CA ALA A 5 -4.74 -4.76 -2.15
C ALA A 5 -4.49 -6.02 -1.32
N ARG A 6 -4.92 -7.18 -1.83
CA ARG A 6 -4.74 -8.49 -1.21
C ARG A 6 -3.26 -8.83 -0.99
N LEU A 7 -2.42 -8.64 -2.01
CA LEU A 7 -0.99 -8.91 -1.90
C LEU A 7 -0.27 -7.90 -1.00
N LEU A 8 -0.65 -6.63 -1.08
CA LEU A 8 -0.14 -5.60 -0.19
C LEU A 8 -0.48 -5.90 1.28
N TRP A 9 -1.67 -6.43 1.53
CA TRP A 9 -2.13 -6.80 2.86
C TRP A 9 -1.24 -7.85 3.51
N ARG A 10 -0.73 -8.81 2.72
CA ARG A 10 0.20 -9.83 3.21
C ARG A 10 1.58 -9.29 3.58
N ASN A 11 2.00 -8.21 2.95
CA ASN A 11 3.35 -7.64 3.09
C ASN A 11 3.44 -6.53 4.14
N LEU A 12 2.33 -6.26 4.84
CA LEU A 12 2.24 -5.24 5.88
C LEU A 12 1.92 -5.88 7.21
N VAL A 13 2.53 -5.35 8.28
CA VAL A 13 2.21 -5.73 9.65
C VAL A 13 1.05 -4.86 10.14
N ASN A 14 0.05 -5.51 10.74
CA ASN A 14 -1.22 -4.91 11.17
C ASN A 14 -1.91 -4.07 10.07
N PRO A 15 -2.20 -4.68 8.90
CA PRO A 15 -2.80 -3.97 7.78
C PRO A 15 -4.26 -3.58 8.06
N GLU A 16 -4.60 -2.34 7.72
CA GLU A 16 -5.97 -1.83 7.68
C GLU A 16 -6.36 -1.46 6.24
N ILE A 17 -7.61 -1.75 5.87
CA ILE A 17 -8.16 -1.39 4.57
C ILE A 17 -9.23 -0.33 4.76
N LEU A 18 -9.20 0.69 3.91
CA LEU A 18 -10.21 1.72 3.80
C LEU A 18 -10.80 1.70 2.39
N VAL A 19 -12.12 1.77 2.31
CA VAL A 19 -12.88 1.91 1.08
C VAL A 19 -13.50 3.30 1.09
N ASP A 20 -13.10 4.16 0.16
CA ASP A 20 -13.53 5.57 0.10
C ASP A 20 -13.39 6.32 1.45
N ASP A 21 -12.24 6.13 2.12
CA ASP A 21 -11.88 6.65 3.46
C ASP A 21 -12.59 6.00 4.66
N GLU A 22 -13.49 5.06 4.45
CA GLU A 22 -14.11 4.32 5.55
C GLU A 22 -13.36 3.04 5.84
N THR A 23 -12.94 2.85 7.10
CA THR A 23 -12.28 1.61 7.53
C THR A 23 -13.27 0.45 7.45
N VAL A 24 -12.87 -0.60 6.74
CA VAL A 24 -13.65 -1.82 6.61
C VAL A 24 -13.02 -2.94 7.44
N ASN A 25 -13.86 -3.71 8.12
CA ASN A 25 -13.38 -4.86 8.88
C ASN A 25 -13.09 -6.02 7.92
N ILE A 26 -11.81 -6.35 7.76
CA ILE A 26 -11.34 -7.43 6.90
C ILE A 26 -10.95 -8.61 7.78
N SER A 27 -11.76 -9.67 7.76
CA SER A 27 -11.53 -10.87 8.54
C SER A 27 -10.55 -11.85 7.89
N SER A 28 -10.32 -11.73 6.58
CA SER A 28 -9.43 -12.61 5.83
C SER A 28 -8.95 -11.97 4.52
N GLU A 29 -7.86 -12.51 3.98
CA GLU A 29 -7.32 -12.10 2.69
C GLU A 29 -8.36 -12.19 1.55
N ASP A 30 -9.19 -13.24 1.54
CA ASP A 30 -10.23 -13.44 0.52
C ASP A 30 -11.40 -12.45 0.64
N ALA A 31 -11.66 -11.92 1.85
CA ALA A 31 -12.68 -10.88 2.03
C ALA A 31 -12.36 -9.61 1.24
N ILE A 32 -11.08 -9.34 0.99
CA ILE A 32 -10.60 -8.20 0.18
C ILE A 32 -11.09 -8.32 -1.27
N LEU A 33 -11.16 -9.55 -1.81
CA LEU A 33 -11.64 -9.80 -3.17
C LEU A 33 -13.14 -9.58 -3.32
N SER A 34 -13.88 -9.66 -2.21
CA SER A 34 -15.33 -9.48 -2.17
C SER A 34 -15.74 -8.02 -1.89
N LEU A 35 -14.78 -7.11 -1.77
CA LEU A 35 -15.07 -5.68 -1.60
C LEU A 35 -15.79 -5.14 -2.84
N ALA A 36 -16.85 -4.37 -2.60
CA ALA A 36 -17.56 -3.67 -3.65
C ALA A 36 -16.61 -2.71 -4.39
N GLU A 37 -16.91 -2.49 -5.67
CA GLU A 37 -16.19 -1.51 -6.47
C GLU A 37 -16.37 -0.12 -5.85
N ALA A 38 -15.26 0.59 -5.67
CA ALA A 38 -15.19 1.88 -4.97
C ALA A 38 -14.29 2.84 -5.73
N GLY A 39 -14.39 4.14 -5.44
CA GLY A 39 -13.55 5.15 -6.09
C GLY A 39 -12.08 4.98 -5.74
N ARG A 40 -11.81 4.67 -4.47
CA ARG A 40 -10.47 4.43 -3.93
C ARG A 40 -10.48 3.29 -2.92
N LEU A 41 -9.46 2.45 -3.03
CA LEU A 41 -9.10 1.47 -2.00
C LEU A 41 -7.75 1.87 -1.42
N THR A 42 -7.71 2.12 -0.12
CA THR A 42 -6.49 2.43 0.61
C THR A 42 -6.11 1.27 1.50
N ILE A 43 -4.84 0.89 1.48
CA ILE A 43 -4.27 -0.03 2.46
C ILE A 43 -3.17 0.68 3.23
N ARG A 44 -3.16 0.53 4.55
CA ARG A 44 -2.13 1.11 5.42
C ARG A 44 -1.67 0.10 6.45
N GLY A 45 -0.43 0.23 6.89
CA GLY A 45 0.17 -0.66 7.88
C GLY A 45 1.64 -0.40 8.02
N MET A 46 2.32 -1.20 8.82
CA MET A 46 3.75 -1.10 8.99
C MET A 46 4.46 -1.89 7.88
N SER A 47 5.34 -1.23 7.12
CA SER A 47 6.19 -1.92 6.14
C SER A 47 7.38 -2.56 6.83
N GLU A 48 7.58 -3.87 6.66
CA GLU A 48 8.80 -4.53 7.14
C GLU A 48 10.02 -4.11 6.34
N GLN A 49 9.85 -3.89 5.02
CA GLN A 49 10.93 -3.46 4.12
C GLN A 49 11.46 -2.07 4.48
N LEU A 50 10.56 -1.12 4.77
CA LEU A 50 10.95 0.26 5.08
C LEU A 50 11.11 0.51 6.59
N GLY A 51 10.60 -0.39 7.43
CA GLY A 51 10.64 -0.21 8.88
C GLY A 51 9.84 1.00 9.36
N VAL A 52 8.84 1.45 8.59
CA VAL A 52 7.96 2.58 8.92
C VAL A 52 6.52 2.36 8.44
N PRO A 53 5.53 3.08 9.01
CA PRO A 53 4.16 3.06 8.50
C PRO A 53 4.08 3.57 7.05
N VAL A 54 3.32 2.85 6.23
CA VAL A 54 3.03 3.20 4.85
C VAL A 54 1.54 3.17 4.58
N MET A 55 1.13 3.93 3.57
CA MET A 55 -0.23 3.95 3.04
C MET A 55 -0.17 3.93 1.51
N LEU A 56 -0.91 3.01 0.90
CA LEU A 56 -1.05 2.87 -0.54
C LEU A 56 -2.51 3.07 -0.91
N ALA A 57 -2.79 4.10 -1.70
CA ALA A 57 -4.11 4.37 -2.25
C ALA A 57 -4.16 4.00 -3.74
N LEU A 58 -5.03 3.05 -4.07
CA LEU A 58 -5.37 2.62 -5.43
C LEU A 58 -6.65 3.34 -5.85
N PHE A 59 -6.66 3.91 -7.05
CA PHE A 59 -7.81 4.62 -7.59
C PHE A 59 -8.42 3.81 -8.74
N ASN A 60 -9.74 3.67 -8.78
CA ASN A 60 -10.38 2.89 -9.84
C ASN A 60 -10.37 3.60 -11.19
N GLN A 61 -10.48 4.92 -11.14
CA GLN A 61 -10.68 5.79 -12.30
C GLN A 61 -9.37 6.12 -13.02
N THR A 62 -8.22 5.82 -12.41
CA THR A 62 -6.90 6.16 -12.93
C THR A 62 -5.95 4.98 -12.76
N VAL A 63 -4.86 4.97 -13.53
CA VAL A 63 -3.77 3.98 -13.39
C VAL A 63 -2.75 4.38 -12.31
N THR A 64 -3.15 5.22 -11.36
CA THR A 64 -2.25 5.81 -10.37
C THR A 64 -2.34 5.07 -9.04
N VAL A 65 -1.17 4.80 -8.44
CA VAL A 65 -1.05 4.40 -7.03
C VAL A 65 -0.38 5.55 -6.29
N ARG A 66 -0.99 6.00 -5.19
CA ARG A 66 -0.38 6.99 -4.30
C ARG A 66 0.23 6.25 -3.10
N ALA A 67 1.55 6.29 -3.00
CA ALA A 67 2.27 5.84 -1.82
C ALA A 67 2.54 7.02 -0.88
N THR A 68 2.29 6.83 0.40
CA THR A 68 2.64 7.75 1.48
C THR A 68 3.43 6.97 2.51
N VAL A 69 4.55 7.52 2.93
CA VAL A 69 5.43 6.92 3.94
C VAL A 69 5.54 7.88 5.12
N ALA A 70 5.51 7.35 6.34
CA ALA A 70 5.66 8.17 7.53
C ALA A 70 7.09 8.70 7.65
N GLY A 71 7.24 10.00 7.90
CA GLY A 71 8.51 10.65 8.20
C GLY A 71 9.03 10.35 9.62
N ALA A 72 8.91 9.09 10.06
CA ALA A 72 9.20 8.68 11.43
C ALA A 72 10.69 8.44 11.70
N THR A 73 11.51 8.25 10.65
CA THR A 73 12.96 8.03 10.75
C THR A 73 13.71 9.15 10.04
N ALA A 74 15.00 9.32 10.35
CA ALA A 74 15.85 10.30 9.67
C ALA A 74 15.94 10.11 8.15
N GLU A 75 15.68 8.89 7.67
CA GLU A 75 15.64 8.54 6.25
C GLU A 75 14.39 9.09 5.55
N PHE A 76 13.22 9.00 6.20
CA PHE A 76 11.94 9.43 5.61
C PHE A 76 11.48 10.81 6.10
N ALA A 77 12.17 11.41 7.07
CA ALA A 77 11.88 12.75 7.58
C ALA A 77 12.22 13.85 6.56
N GLN A 78 13.15 13.61 5.65
CA GLN A 78 13.51 14.53 4.57
C GLN A 78 13.54 13.77 3.25
N ALA A 79 12.87 14.31 2.22
CA ALA A 79 12.87 13.76 0.87
C ALA A 79 14.20 14.04 0.15
N ASP A 80 15.29 13.45 0.65
CA ASP A 80 16.61 13.48 0.00
C ASP A 80 16.71 12.37 -1.06
N TYR A 81 16.99 12.75 -2.30
CA TYR A 81 17.19 11.83 -3.42
C TYR A 81 18.16 10.69 -3.10
N LYS A 82 19.21 10.91 -2.31
CA LYS A 82 20.22 9.88 -2.05
C LYS A 82 19.78 8.79 -1.07
N ARG A 83 18.73 9.03 -0.30
CA ARG A 83 18.26 8.13 0.76
C ARG A 83 16.82 7.70 0.54
N PHE A 84 15.92 8.68 0.40
CA PHE A 84 14.49 8.44 0.22
C PHE A 84 14.18 7.73 -1.11
N ASN A 85 14.73 8.23 -2.23
CA ASN A 85 14.35 7.71 -3.55
C ASN A 85 14.76 6.24 -3.78
N PRO A 86 15.97 5.78 -3.40
CA PRO A 86 16.32 4.36 -3.53
C PRO A 86 15.38 3.44 -2.76
N SER A 87 15.08 3.76 -1.49
CA SER A 87 14.22 2.93 -0.64
C SER A 87 12.77 2.92 -1.13
N MET A 88 12.25 4.09 -1.49
CA MET A 88 10.90 4.19 -2.07
C MET A 88 10.81 3.56 -3.45
N GLY A 89 11.86 3.64 -4.26
CA GLY A 89 11.94 2.97 -5.57
C GLY A 89 11.84 1.46 -5.40
N GLN A 90 12.68 0.87 -4.55
CA GLN A 90 12.63 -0.57 -4.27
C GLN A 90 11.28 -1.02 -3.69
N PHE A 91 10.65 -0.19 -2.87
CA PHE A 91 9.31 -0.48 -2.35
C PHE A 91 8.27 -0.46 -3.47
N MET A 92 8.26 0.57 -4.32
CA MET A 92 7.33 0.68 -5.44
C MET A 92 7.53 -0.41 -6.49
N ASP A 93 8.78 -0.80 -6.78
CA ASP A 93 9.08 -1.94 -7.67
C ASP A 93 8.49 -3.23 -7.10
N SER A 94 8.59 -3.43 -5.78
CA SER A 94 8.00 -4.59 -5.10
C SER A 94 6.47 -4.60 -5.18
N VAL A 95 5.84 -3.42 -5.06
CA VAL A 95 4.39 -3.25 -5.27
C VAL A 95 4.01 -3.57 -6.72
N GLU A 96 4.73 -3.04 -7.70
CA GLU A 96 4.51 -3.28 -9.12
C GLU A 96 4.62 -4.78 -9.46
N ILE A 97 5.69 -5.44 -9.01
CA ILE A 97 5.88 -6.88 -9.18
C ILE A 97 4.71 -7.66 -8.57
N ALA A 98 4.29 -7.31 -7.35
CA ALA A 98 3.13 -7.94 -6.71
C ALA A 98 1.87 -7.78 -7.58
N MET A 99 1.62 -6.58 -8.11
CA MET A 99 0.47 -6.32 -8.98
C MET A 99 0.50 -7.14 -10.28
N HIS A 100 1.68 -7.35 -10.89
CA HIS A 100 1.82 -8.12 -12.12
C HIS A 100 1.79 -9.64 -11.92
N THR A 101 2.27 -10.12 -10.76
CA THR A 101 2.26 -11.55 -10.39
C THR A 101 0.91 -12.02 -9.83
N ALA A 102 -0.04 -11.11 -9.61
CA ALA A 102 -1.40 -11.42 -9.18
C ALA A 102 -2.32 -12.01 -10.27
N ARG A 103 -1.80 -12.24 -11.49
CA ARG A 103 -2.56 -12.78 -12.63
C ARG A 103 -2.97 -14.23 -12.46
#